data_AF-A0A0F9PCQ9-F1
#
_entry.id   AF-A0A0F9PCQ9-F1
#
_cell.length_a   1.000
_cell.length_b   1.000
_cell.length_c   1.000
_cell.angle_alpha   90.00
_cell.angle_beta   90.00
_cell.angle_gamma   90.00
#
_symmetry.space_group_name_H-M   'P 1'
#
loop_
_entity.id
_entity.type
_entity.pdbx_description
1 polymer ?
#
loop_
_entity_poly.entity_id
_entity_poly.type
_entity_poly.pdbx_seq_one_letter_code
_entity_poly.pdbx_strand_id
1 'polypeptide(L)'
;MALITQQNLERALQIDVTAEPDPTVTEYIAQAQAVAEGWCKQPLEHASVTEIFEVDQWESWYVTDRFPVTAVTSITEDDTLLTVTDEYLIYEDGRLRRVNGALDTSWSMFPNAVTVVYTAGYGTGAPSPFDTPPNDLVRGITQICVDMWRYGAQYAAQGAVPVSQVQLEGSDSLQFKVAEHPIQPGELSDAVKTLLSPYVRRRM
;
A
#
# COMPACT_ATOMS: atom_id res chain seq x y z
N MET A 1 -7.23 3.95 -9.32
CA MET A 1 -6.74 5.28 -9.74
C MET A 1 -5.70 5.72 -8.73
N ALA A 2 -4.53 6.14 -9.20
CA ALA A 2 -3.39 6.40 -8.33
C ALA A 2 -3.73 7.40 -7.22
N LEU A 3 -3.20 7.15 -6.02
CA LEU A 3 -3.45 7.97 -4.84
C LEU A 3 -2.70 9.31 -4.87
N ILE A 4 -1.72 9.45 -5.76
CA ILE A 4 -0.98 10.68 -6.02
C ILE A 4 -1.09 11.07 -7.50
N THR A 5 -0.90 12.35 -7.79
CA THR A 5 -0.90 12.91 -9.15
C THR A 5 0.45 13.50 -9.53
N GLN A 6 0.63 13.84 -10.81
CA GLN A 6 1.80 14.60 -11.28
C GLN A 6 1.99 15.90 -10.48
N GLN A 7 0.89 16.59 -10.17
CA GLN A 7 0.94 17.82 -9.37
C GLN A 7 1.51 17.59 -7.95
N ASN A 8 1.32 16.41 -7.36
CA ASN A 8 1.96 16.09 -6.07
C ASN A 8 3.49 16.04 -6.20
N LEU A 9 4.00 15.42 -7.27
CA LEU A 9 5.42 15.34 -7.56
C LEU A 9 6.03 16.72 -7.83
N GLU A 10 5.39 17.51 -8.71
CA GLU A 10 5.81 18.87 -9.06
C GLU A 10 5.89 19.77 -7.83
N ARG A 11 4.87 19.72 -6.97
CA ARG A 11 4.86 20.47 -5.71
C ARG A 11 5.97 20.04 -4.76
N ALA A 12 6.27 18.74 -4.69
CA ALA A 12 7.32 18.22 -3.82
C ALA A 12 8.73 18.61 -4.31
N LEU A 13 8.94 18.66 -5.62
CA LEU A 13 10.22 19.00 -6.25
C LEU A 13 10.39 20.50 -6.56
N GLN A 14 9.32 21.29 -6.49
CA GLN A 14 9.27 22.68 -6.96
C GLN A 14 9.68 22.81 -8.44
N ILE A 15 9.21 21.87 -9.27
CA ILE A 15 9.40 21.87 -10.72
C ILE A 15 8.05 21.97 -11.44
N ASP A 16 8.10 22.28 -12.73
CA ASP A 16 6.94 22.30 -13.63
C ASP A 16 7.25 21.33 -14.78
N VAL A 17 6.48 20.25 -14.88
CA VAL A 17 6.61 19.27 -15.97
C VAL A 17 5.55 19.63 -17.00
N THR A 18 5.97 20.32 -18.04
CA THR A 18 5.05 20.95 -19.00
C THR A 18 4.17 20.00 -19.80
N ALA A 19 4.49 18.71 -19.86
CA ALA A 19 3.66 17.69 -20.47
C ALA A 19 2.60 17.19 -19.48
N GLU A 20 1.33 17.14 -19.90
CA GLU A 20 0.20 16.81 -19.01
C GLU A 20 -0.75 15.75 -19.62
N PRO A 21 -0.81 14.52 -19.07
CA PRO A 21 0.14 13.94 -18.13
C PRO A 21 1.46 13.56 -18.83
N ASP A 22 2.59 13.77 -18.17
CA ASP A 22 3.88 13.27 -18.67
C ASP A 22 3.92 11.73 -18.54
N PRO A 23 4.26 11.00 -19.61
CA PRO A 23 4.24 9.54 -19.60
C PRO A 23 5.27 8.95 -18.62
N THR A 24 6.42 9.60 -18.44
CA THR A 24 7.47 9.17 -17.51
C THR A 24 7.01 9.37 -16.07
N VAL A 25 6.39 10.51 -15.77
CA VAL A 25 5.82 10.78 -14.44
C VAL A 25 4.70 9.78 -14.13
N THR A 26 3.86 9.48 -15.12
CA THR A 26 2.78 8.49 -14.99
C THR A 26 3.34 7.11 -14.65
N GLU A 27 4.43 6.70 -15.31
CA GLU A 27 5.10 5.43 -15.02
C GLU A 27 5.70 5.40 -13.60
N TYR A 28 6.39 6.46 -13.18
CA TYR A 28 6.94 6.54 -11.82
C TYR A 28 5.87 6.57 -10.74
N ILE A 29 4.73 7.22 -10.97
CA ILE A 29 3.59 7.20 -10.04
C ILE A 29 3.08 5.76 -9.86
N ALA A 30 2.91 5.02 -10.96
CA ALA A 30 2.47 3.62 -10.90
C ALA A 30 3.47 2.73 -10.15
N GLN A 31 4.77 2.88 -10.44
CA GLN A 31 5.82 2.14 -9.74
C GLN A 31 5.90 2.51 -8.25
N ALA A 32 5.83 3.80 -7.91
CA ALA A 32 5.87 4.27 -6.54
C ALA A 32 4.69 3.73 -5.72
N GLN A 33 3.49 3.68 -6.31
CA GLN A 33 2.33 3.08 -5.67
C GLN A 33 2.52 1.57 -5.47
N ALA A 34 3.01 0.84 -6.48
CA ALA A 34 3.27 -0.59 -6.36
C ALA A 34 4.31 -0.89 -5.25
N VAL A 35 5.35 -0.07 -5.10
CA VAL A 35 6.32 -0.18 -4.01
C VAL A 35 5.66 0.07 -2.65
N ALA A 36 4.82 1.11 -2.54
CA ALA A 36 4.10 1.40 -1.30
C ALA A 36 3.13 0.28 -0.93
N GLU A 37 2.36 -0.26 -1.88
CA GLU A 37 1.47 -1.40 -1.68
C GLU A 37 2.25 -2.67 -1.28
N GLY A 38 3.41 -2.90 -1.89
CA GLY A 38 4.32 -3.99 -1.54
C GLY A 38 4.89 -3.89 -0.12
N TRP A 39 5.11 -2.68 0.38
CA TRP A 39 5.48 -2.43 1.77
C TRP A 39 4.29 -2.61 2.72
N CYS A 40 3.15 -2.01 2.36
CA CYS A 40 1.91 -2.08 3.14
C CYS A 40 1.26 -3.46 3.14
N LYS A 41 1.68 -4.38 2.27
CA LYS A 41 1.12 -5.73 2.12
C LYS A 41 -0.37 -5.74 1.76
N GLN A 42 -0.82 -4.70 1.07
CA GLN A 42 -2.19 -4.58 0.58
C GLN A 42 -2.25 -3.59 -0.59
N PRO A 43 -3.23 -3.74 -1.49
CA PRO A 43 -3.68 -2.68 -2.37
C PRO A 43 -4.24 -1.51 -1.55
N LEU A 44 -3.90 -0.27 -1.93
CA LEU A 44 -4.31 0.93 -1.18
C LEU A 44 -5.49 1.65 -1.82
N GLU A 45 -5.72 1.43 -3.12
CA GLU A 45 -6.82 2.06 -3.85
C GLU A 45 -8.19 1.49 -3.47
N HIS A 46 -9.20 2.36 -3.45
CA HIS A 46 -10.59 1.97 -3.27
C HIS A 46 -11.08 1.06 -4.39
N ALA A 47 -11.59 -0.12 -4.04
CA ALA A 47 -12.19 -1.05 -4.98
C ALA A 47 -13.24 -1.96 -4.31
N SER A 48 -14.08 -2.57 -5.15
CA SER A 48 -14.87 -3.74 -4.77
C SER A 48 -14.01 -4.99 -4.86
N VAL A 49 -14.10 -5.85 -3.86
CA VAL A 49 -13.24 -7.02 -3.66
C VAL A 49 -14.11 -8.22 -3.30
N THR A 50 -13.78 -9.36 -3.90
CA THR A 50 -14.28 -10.66 -3.49
C THR A 50 -13.11 -11.47 -2.97
N GLU A 51 -13.16 -11.86 -1.70
CA GLU A 51 -12.21 -12.77 -1.08
C GLU A 51 -12.88 -14.10 -0.80
N ILE A 52 -12.15 -15.17 -1.07
CA ILE A 52 -12.53 -16.54 -0.72
C ILE A 52 -11.41 -17.09 0.14
N PHE A 53 -11.76 -17.57 1.32
CA PHE A 53 -10.81 -18.16 2.24
C PHE A 53 -11.38 -19.41 2.89
N GLU A 54 -10.47 -20.30 3.24
CA GLU A 54 -10.73 -21.45 4.11
C GLU A 54 -10.42 -21.00 5.54
N VAL A 55 -11.29 -21.40 6.48
CA VAL A 55 -11.13 -21.10 7.91
C VAL A 55 -10.93 -22.39 8.67
N ASP A 56 -10.03 -22.36 9.65
CA ASP A 56 -10.00 -23.41 10.66
C ASP A 56 -11.27 -23.27 11.53
N GLN A 57 -11.90 -24.40 11.85
CA GLN A 57 -13.07 -24.46 12.74
C GLN A 57 -12.78 -23.89 14.14
N TRP A 58 -11.51 -23.76 14.53
CA TRP A 58 -11.13 -23.18 15.83
C TRP A 58 -10.91 -21.67 15.78
N GLU A 59 -10.86 -21.09 14.58
CA GLU A 59 -10.76 -19.66 14.39
C GLU A 59 -12.16 -19.04 14.35
N SER A 60 -12.30 -17.88 14.98
CA SER A 60 -13.50 -17.04 14.86
C SER A 60 -13.22 -15.72 14.17
N TRP A 61 -11.97 -15.50 13.78
CA TRP A 61 -11.48 -14.24 13.22
C TRP A 61 -10.85 -14.47 11.86
N TYR A 62 -11.09 -13.54 10.95
CA TYR A 62 -10.41 -13.43 9.67
C TYR A 62 -10.05 -11.98 9.43
N VAL A 63 -8.98 -11.74 8.68
CA VAL A 63 -8.42 -10.41 8.42
C VAL A 63 -8.41 -10.22 6.92
N THR A 64 -9.31 -9.36 6.40
CA THR A 64 -9.40 -9.10 4.96
C THR A 64 -8.11 -8.52 4.40
N ASP A 65 -7.88 -8.68 3.09
CA ASP A 65 -6.64 -8.23 2.45
C ASP A 65 -6.54 -6.72 2.31
N ARG A 66 -7.66 -5.99 2.40
CA ARG A 66 -7.69 -4.53 2.27
C ARG A 66 -8.32 -3.84 3.47
N PHE A 67 -7.80 -2.66 3.78
CA PHE A 67 -8.42 -1.68 4.65
C PHE A 67 -8.18 -0.25 4.11
N PRO A 68 -9.01 0.73 4.49
CA PRO A 68 -10.19 0.65 5.34
C PRO A 68 -11.35 -0.03 4.61
N VAL A 69 -12.09 -0.89 5.31
CA VAL A 69 -13.34 -1.45 4.79
C VAL A 69 -14.44 -0.41 4.89
N THR A 70 -15.04 -0.10 3.75
CA THR A 70 -16.02 0.98 3.63
C THR A 70 -17.46 0.47 3.60
N ALA A 71 -17.68 -0.72 3.04
CA ALA A 71 -18.96 -1.42 3.09
C ALA A 71 -18.76 -2.91 2.85
N VAL A 72 -19.62 -3.74 3.43
CA VAL A 72 -19.72 -5.17 3.10
C VAL A 72 -21.00 -5.38 2.32
N THR A 73 -20.88 -6.01 1.16
CA THR A 73 -22.01 -6.37 0.30
C THR A 73 -22.63 -7.68 0.74
N SER A 74 -21.81 -8.70 0.98
CA SER A 74 -22.29 -10.02 1.40
C SER A 74 -21.18 -10.86 2.01
N ILE A 75 -21.54 -11.72 2.94
CA ILE A 75 -20.68 -12.81 3.41
C ILE A 75 -21.48 -14.10 3.28
N THR A 76 -20.92 -15.09 2.60
CA THR A 76 -21.55 -16.40 2.44
C THR A 76 -20.63 -17.49 2.97
N GLU A 77 -21.20 -18.41 3.74
CA GLU A 77 -20.55 -19.63 4.21
C GLU A 77 -21.25 -20.81 3.52
N ASP A 78 -20.55 -21.53 2.65
CA ASP A 78 -21.12 -22.65 1.87
C ASP A 78 -22.46 -22.32 1.21
N ASP A 79 -22.47 -21.22 0.44
CA ASP A 79 -23.64 -20.64 -0.24
C ASP A 79 -24.75 -20.09 0.69
N THR A 80 -24.58 -20.19 2.01
CA THR A 80 -25.50 -19.60 2.98
C THR A 80 -25.11 -18.16 3.26
N LEU A 81 -25.98 -17.22 2.90
CA LEU A 81 -25.81 -15.80 3.22
C LEU A 81 -25.91 -15.57 4.73
N LEU A 82 -24.85 -15.01 5.31
CA LEU A 82 -24.80 -14.66 6.72
C LEU A 82 -25.42 -13.28 6.97
N THR A 83 -26.01 -13.13 8.15
CA THR A 83 -26.65 -11.90 8.62
C THR A 83 -25.70 -11.08 9.48
N VAL A 84 -25.56 -9.79 9.17
CA VAL A 84 -24.75 -8.87 9.98
C VAL A 84 -25.30 -8.81 11.41
N THR A 85 -24.41 -8.66 12.40
CA THR A 85 -24.68 -8.61 13.86
C THR A 85 -25.18 -9.89 14.50
N ASP A 86 -25.95 -10.71 13.80
CA ASP A 86 -26.43 -12.00 14.32
C ASP A 86 -25.41 -13.10 14.07
N GLU A 87 -24.75 -13.07 12.92
CA GLU A 87 -23.87 -14.13 12.44
C GLU A 87 -22.43 -13.67 12.22
N TYR A 88 -22.22 -12.40 11.90
CA TYR A 88 -20.88 -11.83 11.80
C TYR A 88 -20.81 -10.36 12.22
N LEU A 89 -19.61 -9.93 12.62
CA LEU A 89 -19.23 -8.54 12.80
C LEU A 89 -18.03 -8.24 11.90
N ILE A 90 -18.06 -7.11 11.22
CA ILE A 90 -16.94 -6.57 10.45
C ILE A 90 -16.53 -5.23 11.05
N TYR A 91 -15.23 -5.02 11.17
CA TYR A 91 -14.63 -3.78 11.63
C TYR A 91 -14.02 -3.03 10.45
N GLU A 92 -13.91 -1.71 10.58
CA GLU A 92 -13.33 -0.82 9.57
C GLU A 92 -11.89 -1.21 9.19
N ASP A 93 -11.15 -1.77 10.14
CA ASP A 93 -9.80 -2.29 9.91
C ASP A 93 -9.79 -3.64 9.17
N GLY A 94 -10.93 -4.11 8.67
CA GLY A 94 -11.05 -5.35 7.91
C GLY A 94 -10.99 -6.62 8.75
N ARG A 95 -11.08 -6.52 10.07
CA ARG A 95 -11.30 -7.72 10.89
C ARG A 95 -12.75 -8.18 10.72
N LEU A 96 -12.91 -9.45 10.34
CA LEU A 96 -14.16 -10.17 10.31
C LEU A 96 -14.19 -11.13 11.49
N ARG A 97 -15.29 -11.12 12.23
CA ARG A 97 -15.52 -11.96 13.40
C ARG A 97 -16.81 -12.75 13.23
N ARG A 98 -16.75 -14.06 13.38
CA ARG A 98 -17.94 -14.92 13.44
C ARG A 98 -18.59 -14.80 14.82
N VAL A 99 -19.90 -14.57 14.85
CA VAL A 99 -20.66 -14.40 16.10
C VAL A 99 -21.96 -15.19 16.07
N ASN A 100 -22.53 -15.42 17.25
CA ASN A 100 -23.91 -15.86 17.45
C ASN A 100 -24.58 -14.85 18.38
N GLY A 101 -25.20 -13.83 17.77
CA GLY A 101 -25.60 -12.61 18.45
C GLY A 101 -24.38 -11.88 19.03
N ALA A 102 -24.32 -11.74 20.36
CA ALA A 102 -23.24 -11.01 21.04
C ALA A 102 -22.03 -11.89 21.42
N LEU A 103 -22.10 -13.21 21.23
CA LEU A 103 -21.06 -14.13 21.65
C LEU A 103 -20.18 -14.56 20.48
N ASP A 104 -18.91 -14.82 20.76
CA ASP A 104 -18.02 -15.52 19.84
C ASP A 104 -18.58 -16.89 19.50
N THR A 105 -18.51 -17.25 18.23
CA THR A 105 -18.75 -18.62 17.77
C THR A 105 -17.71 -18.99 16.73
N SER A 106 -17.45 -20.29 16.59
CA SER A 106 -16.65 -20.81 15.50
C SER A 106 -17.39 -20.72 14.17
N TRP A 107 -16.64 -20.76 13.08
CA TRP A 107 -17.17 -21.16 11.77
C TRP A 107 -17.72 -22.59 11.83
N SER A 108 -18.51 -22.98 10.83
CA SER A 108 -19.04 -24.34 10.72
C SER A 108 -17.92 -25.39 10.68
N MET A 109 -18.26 -26.63 10.98
CA MET A 109 -17.30 -27.73 10.98
C MET A 109 -17.00 -28.12 9.52
N PHE A 110 -15.84 -27.69 9.02
CA PHE A 110 -15.38 -27.85 7.63
C PHE A 110 -16.23 -27.08 6.59
N PRO A 111 -16.22 -25.74 6.60
CA PRO A 111 -16.81 -25.00 5.50
C PRO A 111 -15.97 -25.26 4.25
N ASN A 112 -16.64 -25.48 3.11
CA ASN A 112 -15.96 -25.56 1.82
C ASN A 112 -15.35 -24.20 1.45
N ALA A 113 -16.07 -23.11 1.70
CA ALA A 113 -15.56 -21.76 1.46
C ALA A 113 -16.36 -20.69 2.23
N VAL A 114 -15.63 -19.71 2.77
CA VAL A 114 -16.22 -18.43 3.17
C VAL A 114 -15.90 -17.40 2.10
N THR A 115 -16.93 -16.81 1.50
CA THR A 115 -16.80 -15.74 0.50
C THR A 115 -17.25 -14.41 1.09
N VAL A 116 -16.40 -13.39 1.00
CA VAL A 116 -16.68 -12.03 1.47
C VAL A 116 -16.60 -11.09 0.28
N VAL A 117 -17.69 -10.37 0.02
CA VAL A 117 -17.77 -9.32 -1.00
C VAL A 117 -17.88 -7.98 -0.29
N TYR A 118 -16.92 -7.09 -0.49
CA TYR A 118 -16.82 -5.84 0.23
C TYR A 118 -16.12 -4.75 -0.60
N THR A 119 -16.28 -3.49 -0.20
CA THR A 119 -15.53 -2.36 -0.76
C THR A 119 -14.55 -1.84 0.27
N ALA A 120 -13.33 -1.55 -0.16
CA ALA A 120 -12.27 -1.07 0.73
C ALA A 120 -11.17 -0.30 -0.01
N GLY A 121 -10.44 0.51 0.75
CA GLY A 121 -9.29 1.31 0.27
C GLY A 121 -9.56 2.81 0.32
N TYR A 122 -8.60 3.59 -0.16
CA TYR A 122 -8.62 5.06 -0.13
C TYR A 122 -8.86 5.67 -1.51
N GLY A 123 -9.32 6.93 -1.51
CA GLY A 123 -9.39 7.77 -2.69
C GLY A 123 -10.77 7.76 -3.36
N THR A 124 -10.78 8.07 -4.65
CA THR A 124 -12.02 8.29 -5.40
C THR A 124 -12.94 7.08 -5.36
N GLY A 125 -14.20 7.31 -4.97
CA GLY A 125 -15.22 6.26 -4.83
C GLY A 125 -15.40 5.78 -3.38
N ALA A 126 -14.43 6.03 -2.50
CA ALA A 126 -14.59 5.78 -1.08
C ALA A 126 -15.53 6.82 -0.44
N PRO A 127 -16.31 6.45 0.60
CA PRO A 127 -17.04 7.40 1.43
C PRO A 127 -16.10 8.16 2.39
N SER A 128 -16.58 9.29 2.91
CA SER A 128 -15.87 10.04 3.96
C SER A 128 -15.68 9.17 5.22
N PRO A 129 -14.50 9.21 5.89
CA PRO A 129 -13.35 10.10 5.66
C PRO A 129 -12.28 9.54 4.70
N PHE A 130 -12.55 8.46 3.95
CA PHE A 130 -11.56 7.76 3.11
C PHE A 130 -11.56 8.22 1.65
N ASP A 131 -12.51 9.08 1.28
CA ASP A 131 -12.60 9.74 -0.03
C ASP A 131 -11.36 10.58 -0.35
N THR A 132 -10.70 11.11 0.69
CA THR A 132 -9.41 11.78 0.60
C THR A 132 -8.33 10.90 1.25
N PRO A 133 -7.29 10.47 0.51
CA PRO A 133 -6.20 9.70 1.08
C PRO A 133 -5.49 10.47 2.21
N PRO A 134 -5.15 9.81 3.33
CA PRO A 134 -4.43 10.46 4.43
C PRO A 134 -3.12 11.12 3.98
N ASN A 135 -2.80 12.28 4.55
CA ASN A 135 -1.62 13.06 4.17
C ASN A 135 -0.30 12.26 4.30
N ASP A 136 -0.18 11.40 5.31
CA ASP A 136 1.03 10.60 5.51
C ASP A 136 1.19 9.55 4.41
N LEU A 137 0.09 8.95 3.95
CA LEU A 137 0.08 8.02 2.83
C LEU A 137 0.50 8.72 1.53
N VAL A 138 -0.12 9.86 1.25
CA VAL A 138 0.23 10.68 0.07
C VAL A 138 1.71 11.09 0.11
N ARG A 139 2.21 11.55 1.26
CA ARG A 139 3.62 11.93 1.43
C ARG A 139 4.56 10.76 1.24
N GLY A 140 4.24 9.60 1.80
CA GLY A 140 5.04 8.38 1.66
C GLY A 140 5.19 7.97 0.20
N ILE A 141 4.09 7.87 -0.54
CA ILE A 141 4.09 7.51 -1.97
C ILE A 141 4.79 8.60 -2.81
N THR A 142 4.54 9.87 -2.50
CA THR A 142 5.19 11.00 -3.20
C THR A 142 6.70 10.95 -3.03
N GLN A 143 7.22 10.66 -1.83
CA GLN A 143 8.65 10.58 -1.59
C GLN A 143 9.31 9.43 -2.37
N ILE A 144 8.64 8.28 -2.48
CA ILE A 144 9.12 7.17 -3.32
C ILE A 144 9.22 7.62 -4.79
N CYS A 145 8.20 8.32 -5.29
CA CYS A 145 8.19 8.85 -6.66
C CYS A 145 9.30 9.89 -6.89
N VAL A 146 9.52 10.78 -5.92
CA VAL A 146 10.62 11.77 -5.92
C VAL A 146 11.99 11.08 -6.01
N ASP A 147 12.18 10.02 -5.24
CA ASP A 147 13.44 9.27 -5.23
C ASP A 147 13.65 8.59 -6.59
N MET A 148 12.62 7.95 -7.15
CA MET A 148 12.65 7.37 -8.51
C MET A 148 13.00 8.40 -9.58
N TRP A 149 12.38 9.59 -9.55
CA TRP A 149 12.67 10.69 -10.47
C TRP A 149 14.14 11.13 -10.40
N ARG A 150 14.65 11.32 -9.17
CA ARG A 150 16.04 11.76 -8.94
C ARG A 150 17.05 10.73 -9.42
N TYR A 151 16.80 9.45 -9.17
CA TYR A 151 17.68 8.37 -9.65
C TYR A 151 17.63 8.23 -11.18
N GLY A 152 16.45 8.36 -11.79
CA GLY A 152 16.31 8.37 -13.25
C GLY A 152 17.10 9.52 -13.90
N ALA A 153 17.02 10.73 -13.35
CA ALA A 153 17.78 11.89 -13.82
C ALA A 153 19.30 11.69 -13.70
N GLN A 154 19.77 11.11 -12.59
CA GLN A 154 21.19 10.79 -12.41
C GLN A 154 21.67 9.74 -13.40
N TYR A 155 20.90 8.67 -13.60
CA TYR A 155 21.21 7.63 -14.58
C TYR A 155 21.26 8.19 -16.01
N ALA A 156 20.33 9.05 -16.38
CA ALA A 156 20.34 9.70 -17.70
C ALA A 156 21.58 10.60 -17.89
N ALA A 157 22.01 11.31 -16.85
CA ALA A 157 23.18 12.18 -16.92
C ALA A 157 24.52 11.43 -16.95
N GLN A 158 24.60 10.24 -16.36
CA GLN A 158 25.87 9.55 -16.09
C GLN A 158 25.98 8.15 -16.68
N GLY A 159 24.92 7.60 -17.27
CA GLY A 159 24.84 6.24 -17.78
C GLY A 159 24.83 5.15 -16.69
N ALA A 160 24.90 5.54 -15.42
CA ALA A 160 24.86 4.68 -14.23
C ALA A 160 24.35 5.49 -13.04
N VAL A 161 23.85 4.83 -12.00
CA VAL A 161 23.57 5.50 -10.72
C VAL A 161 24.92 5.71 -10.00
N PRO A 162 25.36 6.95 -9.76
CA PRO A 162 26.68 7.22 -9.19
C PRO A 162 26.83 6.64 -7.80
N VAL A 163 27.89 5.85 -7.61
CA VAL A 163 28.55 5.72 -6.31
C VAL A 163 29.60 6.85 -6.29
N SER A 164 29.44 7.84 -5.40
CA SER A 164 30.22 9.09 -5.45
C SER A 164 31.74 8.86 -5.53
N GLN A 165 32.40 9.49 -6.50
CA GLN A 165 33.86 9.50 -6.65
C GLN A 165 34.45 10.75 -5.97
N VAL A 166 35.46 10.57 -5.12
CA VAL A 166 36.31 11.68 -4.64
C VAL A 166 37.74 11.39 -5.08
N GLN A 167 38.35 12.35 -5.75
CA GLN A 167 39.75 12.30 -6.17
C GLN A 167 40.59 12.96 -5.08
N LEU A 168 41.46 12.19 -4.42
CA LEU A 168 42.45 12.72 -3.48
C LEU A 168 43.71 13.10 -4.27
N GLU A 169 44.22 14.33 -4.04
CA GLU A 169 45.48 14.77 -4.65
C GLU A 169 46.62 13.80 -4.30
N GLY A 170 47.23 13.21 -5.33
CA GLY A 170 48.46 12.42 -5.20
C GLY A 170 48.31 10.91 -4.92
N SER A 171 47.12 10.31 -5.08
CA SER A 171 46.91 8.87 -4.84
C SER A 171 46.28 8.13 -6.03
N ASP A 172 46.98 7.11 -6.54
CA ASP A 172 46.46 6.10 -7.49
C ASP A 172 45.54 5.05 -6.83
N SER A 173 45.26 5.18 -5.53
CA SER A 173 44.35 4.28 -4.81
C SER A 173 42.94 4.88 -4.71
N LEU A 174 41.99 4.20 -5.35
CA LEU A 174 40.56 4.44 -5.21
C LEU A 174 40.11 3.90 -3.84
N GLN A 175 39.77 4.78 -2.90
CA GLN A 175 39.01 4.39 -1.71
C GLN A 175 37.53 4.70 -1.93
N PHE A 176 36.72 3.65 -1.91
CA PHE A 176 35.26 3.77 -1.97
C PHE A 176 34.75 4.24 -0.61
N LYS A 177 34.27 5.48 -0.50
CA LYS A 177 33.41 5.85 0.62
C LYS A 177 32.03 5.28 0.32
N VAL A 178 31.74 4.11 0.89
CA VAL A 178 30.37 3.63 0.99
C VAL A 178 29.61 4.74 1.72
N ALA A 179 28.55 5.30 1.11
CA ALA A 179 27.69 6.21 1.85
C ALA A 179 27.34 5.52 3.18
N GLU A 180 27.39 6.22 4.30
CA GLU A 180 27.13 5.56 5.59
C GLU A 180 25.73 4.93 5.62
N HIS A 181 24.83 5.39 4.74
CA HIS A 181 23.55 4.79 4.36
C HIS A 181 23.25 4.99 2.87
N PRO A 182 23.83 4.22 1.94
CA PRO A 182 23.39 4.27 0.54
C PRO A 182 22.02 3.62 0.52
N ILE A 183 20.96 4.37 0.20
CA ILE A 183 19.66 3.76 -0.10
C ILE A 183 19.94 2.75 -1.23
N GLN A 184 19.85 1.46 -0.92
CA GLN A 184 20.01 0.45 -1.95
C GLN A 184 18.89 0.64 -2.97
N PRO A 185 19.14 0.46 -4.28
CA PRO A 185 18.07 0.51 -5.26
C PRO A 185 16.91 -0.40 -4.82
N GLY A 186 15.75 0.20 -4.54
CA GLY A 186 14.55 -0.50 -4.03
C GLY A 186 14.37 -0.52 -2.51
N GLU A 187 15.30 0.00 -1.71
CA GLU A 187 15.09 0.17 -0.27
C GLU A 187 14.32 1.46 0.04
N LEU A 188 13.31 1.36 0.90
CA LEU A 188 12.60 2.53 1.40
C LEU A 188 13.41 3.23 2.51
N SER A 189 13.48 4.56 2.47
CA SER A 189 14.06 5.34 3.56
C SER A 189 13.26 5.15 4.86
N ASP A 190 13.91 5.29 6.02
CA ASP A 190 13.25 5.12 7.32
C ASP A 190 12.10 6.13 7.53
N ALA A 191 12.21 7.32 6.95
CA ALA A 191 11.13 8.30 6.93
C ALA A 191 9.90 7.78 6.17
N VAL A 192 10.10 7.19 4.99
CA VAL A 192 9.00 6.59 4.20
C VAL A 192 8.42 5.38 4.93
N LYS A 193 9.26 4.50 5.48
CA LYS A 193 8.81 3.35 6.29
C LYS A 193 7.94 3.82 7.47
N THR A 194 8.34 4.90 8.15
CA THR A 194 7.59 5.49 9.26
C THR A 194 6.23 6.02 8.81
N LEU A 195 6.17 6.78 7.71
CA LEU A 195 4.93 7.30 7.13
C LEU A 195 3.97 6.18 6.71
N LEU A 196 4.50 5.10 6.13
CA LEU A 196 3.70 3.98 5.64
C LEU A 196 3.34 2.96 6.72
N SER A 197 4.04 2.95 7.86
CA SER A 197 3.86 1.96 8.94
C SER A 197 2.42 1.80 9.46
N PRO A 198 1.58 2.85 9.57
CA PRO A 198 0.19 2.69 10.01
C PRO A 198 -0.68 1.94 9.00
N TYR A 199 -0.25 1.90 7.73
CA TYR A 199 -0.99 1.30 6.62
C TYR A 199 -0.55 -0.15 6.33
N VAL A 200 0.37 -0.70 7.14
CA VAL A 200 0.88 -2.06 6.94
C VAL A 200 -0.12 -3.09 7.45
N ARG A 201 -0.52 -4.00 6.56
CA ARG A 201 -1.36 -5.14 6.90
C ARG A 201 -0.54 -6.22 7.57
N ARG A 202 -0.86 -6.51 8.83
CA ARG A 202 -0.36 -7.69 9.54
C ARG A 202 -1.38 -8.80 9.35
N ARG A 203 -1.07 -9.77 8.50
CA ARG A 203 -1.80 -11.04 8.49
C ARG A 203 -1.47 -11.75 9.80
N MET A 204 -2.51 -12.07 10.57
CA MET A 204 -2.39 -12.87 11.79
C MET A 204 -2.12 -14.32 11.43
#